data_AF-A0A1J3K6D1-F1
#
_entry.id   AF-A0A1J3K6D1-F1
#
_cell.length_a   1.000
_cell.length_b   1.000
_cell.length_c   1.000
_cell.angle_alpha   90.00
_cell.angle_beta   90.00
_cell.angle_gamma   90.00
#
_symmetry.space_group_name_H-M   'P 1'
#
loop_
_entity.id
_entity.type
_entity.pdbx_description
1 polymer ?
#
loop_
_entity_poly.entity_id
_entity_poly.type
_entity_poly.pdbx_seq_one_letter_code
_entity_poly.pdbx_strand_id
1 'polypeptide(L)' 'VAAFTNARVDWKETPEAHVFKADLPGLKKEEVKVEVEDKNILQISGERSKENEEKDDKWHRVERASGKFVRRFRLPENAK' A
#
# COMPACT_ATOMS: atom_id res chain seq x y z
N VAL A 1 9.46 -1.77 17.05
CA VAL A 1 9.24 -2.48 15.77
C VAL A 1 8.09 -1.80 15.07
N ALA A 2 8.32 -1.13 13.94
CA ALA A 2 7.22 -0.47 13.22
C ALA A 2 6.23 -1.56 12.76
N ALA A 3 4.97 -1.45 13.18
CA ALA A 3 3.92 -2.33 12.69
C ALA A 3 3.71 -2.00 11.21
N PHE A 4 4.29 -2.80 10.32
CA PHE A 4 4.01 -2.69 8.90
C PHE A 4 2.55 -3.07 8.70
N THR A 5 1.74 -2.09 8.28
CA THR A 5 0.37 -2.42 7.88
C THR A 5 0.46 -3.19 6.56
N ASN A 6 -0.19 -4.35 6.50
CA ASN A 6 -0.15 -5.16 5.30
C ASN A 6 -1.09 -4.56 4.24
N ALA A 7 -0.53 -3.78 3.32
CA ALA A 7 -1.14 -3.54 2.02
C ALA A 7 -1.07 -4.84 1.22
N ARG A 8 -2.23 -5.49 1.00
CA ARG A 8 -2.33 -6.70 0.17
C ARG A 8 -2.27 -6.28 -1.29
N VAL A 9 -1.50 -7.02 -2.08
CA VAL A 9 -1.27 -6.69 -3.48
C VAL A 9 -1.30 -7.98 -4.29
N ASP A 10 -2.13 -8.01 -5.31
CA ASP A 10 -2.11 -9.02 -6.35
C ASP A 10 -1.31 -8.50 -7.55
N TRP A 11 -0.54 -9.38 -8.16
CA TRP A 11 0.23 -9.10 -9.37
C TRP A 11 -0.07 -10.15 -10.42
N LYS A 12 -0.48 -9.71 -11.60
CA LYS A 12 -0.61 -10.55 -12.79
C LYS A 12 0.14 -9.96 -13.97
N GLU A 13 0.49 -10.81 -14.92
CA GLU A 13 1.05 -10.44 -16.21
C GLU A 13 0.02 -10.73 -17.31
N THR A 14 -0.01 -9.85 -18.30
CA THR A 14 -0.78 -9.95 -19.54
C THR A 14 0.20 -9.80 -20.71
N PRO A 15 -0.16 -10.17 -21.95
CA PRO A 15 0.74 -9.99 -23.10
C PRO A 15 1.23 -8.55 -23.29
N GLU A 16 0.45 -7.56 -22.83
CA GLU A 16 0.75 -6.13 -23.00
C GLU A 16 1.40 -5.48 -21.78
N ALA A 17 1.16 -5.99 -20.56
CA ALA A 17 1.56 -5.30 -19.33
C ALA A 17 1.57 -6.18 -18.08
N HIS A 18 2.32 -5.72 -17.08
CA HIS A 18 2.14 -6.12 -15.68
C HIS A 18 1.07 -5.27 -15.00
N VAL A 19 0.14 -5.93 -14.30
CA VAL A 19 -0.97 -5.27 -13.61
C VAL A 19 -0.90 -5.59 -12.13
N PHE A 20 -0.76 -4.54 -11.32
CA PHE A 20 -0.79 -4.62 -9.86
C PHE A 20 -2.13 -4.10 -9.34
N LYS A 21 -2.72 -4.82 -8.38
CA LYS A 21 -3.94 -4.40 -7.68
C LYS A 21 -3.67 -4.40 -6.19
N ALA A 22 -3.80 -3.25 -5.54
CA ALA A 22 -3.51 -3.09 -4.12
C ALA A 22 -4.76 -2.71 -3.34
N ASP A 23 -5.01 -3.42 -2.24
CA ASP A 23 -6.09 -3.10 -1.31
C ASP A 23 -5.65 -1.97 -0.37
N LEU A 24 -6.05 -0.75 -0.69
CA LEU A 24 -5.68 0.48 0.04
C LEU A 24 -6.92 1.23 0.56
N PRO A 25 -7.82 0.59 1.34
CA PRO A 25 -9.02 1.26 1.82
C PRO A 25 -8.69 2.41 2.77
N GLY A 26 -9.48 3.48 2.66
CA GLY A 26 -9.40 4.67 3.51
C GLY A 26 -8.27 5.64 3.14
N LEU A 27 -7.55 5.40 2.04
CA LEU A 27 -6.48 6.28 1.56
C LEU A 27 -6.94 7.05 0.33
N LYS A 28 -6.57 8.32 0.27
CA LYS A 28 -6.70 9.15 -0.92
C LYS A 28 -5.53 8.88 -1.87
N LYS A 29 -5.70 9.26 -3.13
CA LYS A 29 -4.68 9.04 -4.17
C LYS A 29 -3.37 9.73 -3.82
N GLU A 30 -3.44 10.91 -3.20
CA GLU A 30 -2.29 11.73 -2.84
C GLU A 30 -1.48 11.15 -1.66
N GLU A 31 -2.09 10.24 -0.89
CA GLU A 31 -1.48 9.57 0.26
C GLU A 31 -0.74 8.27 -0.13
N VAL A 32 -0.83 7.89 -1.41
CA VAL A 32 -0.18 6.70 -1.97
C VAL A 32 0.90 7.13 -2.96
N LYS A 33 2.13 6.69 -2.71
CA LYS A 33 3.28 6.94 -3.57
C LYS A 33 3.62 5.68 -4.36
N VAL A 34 3.75 5.83 -5.67
CA VAL A 34 4.15 4.75 -6.59
C VAL A 34 5.36 5.21 -7.39
N GLU A 35 6.46 4.49 -7.28
CA GLU A 35 7.75 4.87 -7.87
C GLU A 35 8.47 3.65 -8.44
N VAL A 36 9.35 3.88 -9.41
CA VAL A 36 10.31 2.88 -9.88
C VAL A 36 11.70 3.28 -9.38
N GLU A 37 12.25 2.47 -8.49
CA GLU A 37 13.60 2.58 -7.96
C GLU A 37 14.54 1.62 -8.69
N ASP A 38 15.85 1.90 -8.64
CA ASP A 38 16.90 0.98 -9.12
C ASP A 38 16.65 0.39 -10.53
N LYS A 39 16.00 1.19 -11.40
CA LYS A 39 15.56 0.89 -12.77
C LYS A 39 14.42 -0.13 -12.91
N ASN A 40 14.27 -1.10 -12.01
CA ASN A 40 13.27 -2.17 -12.16
C ASN A 40 12.57 -2.58 -10.86
N ILE A 41 12.58 -1.75 -9.82
CA ILE A 41 11.87 -2.01 -8.57
C ILE A 41 10.64 -1.11 -8.48
N LEU A 42 9.45 -1.68 -8.67
CA LEU A 42 8.21 -0.99 -8.38
C LEU A 42 8.02 -0.92 -6.87
N GLN A 43 7.97 0.29 -6.32
CA GLN A 43 7.68 0.56 -4.93
C GLN A 43 6.30 1.22 -4.80
N ILE A 44 5.46 0.63 -3.94
CA ILE A 44 4.16 1.17 -3.54
C ILE A 44 4.23 1.44 -2.04
N SER A 45 4.11 2.71 -1.64
CA SER A 45 4.21 3.11 -0.24
C SER A 45 3.15 4.14 0.14
N GLY A 46 2.93 4.28 1.45
CA GLY A 46 1.98 5.23 2.02
C GLY A 46 1.82 5.03 3.52
N GLU A 47 0.92 5.80 4.11
CA GLU A 47 0.63 5.75 5.54
C GLU A 47 -0.86 5.83 5.78
N ARG A 48 -1.44 4.81 6.44
CA ARG A 48 -2.81 4.87 6.90
C ARG A 48 -2.85 5.55 8.26
N SER A 49 -3.39 6.76 8.31
CA SER A 49 -3.66 7.46 9.56
C SER A 49 -4.64 6.66 10.41
N LYS A 50 -4.46 6.72 11.74
CA LYS A 50 -5.50 6.29 12.67
C LYS A 50 -6.68 7.28 12.53
N GLU A 51 -7.92 6.80 12.59
CA GLU A 51 -9.06 7.71 12.71
C GLU A 51 -8.87 8.59 13.94
N ASN A 52 -9.18 9.88 13.80
CA ASN A 52 -9.18 10.81 14.94
C ASN A 52 -10.31 10.37 15.87
N GLU A 53 -9.95 9.70 16.96
CA GLU A 53 -10.88 9.31 18.02
C GLU A 53 -11.31 10.59 18.73
N GLU A 54 -12.59 10.95 18.64
CA GLU A 54 -13.13 12.04 19.44
C GLU A 54 -13.16 11.60 20.91
N LYS A 55 -13.04 12.55 21.85
CA LYS A 55 -12.92 12.23 23.28
C LYS A 55 -14.13 11.47 23.84
N ASP A 56 -15.27 11.50 23.14
CA ASP A 56 -16.52 10.86 23.56
C ASP A 56 -16.82 9.55 22.79
N ASP A 57 -15.93 9.12 21.90
CA ASP A 57 -16.13 7.88 21.12
C ASP A 57 -15.89 6.63 21.97
N LYS A 58 -16.88 5.73 22.02
CA LYS A 58 -16.75 4.41 22.63
C LYS A 58 -16.57 3.32 21.57
N TRP A 59 -15.32 2.92 21.37
CA TRP A 59 -14.97 1.81 20.49
C TRP A 59 -15.24 0.46 21.17
N HIS A 60 -16.13 -0.34 20.59
CA HIS A 60 -16.36 -1.71 21.06
C HIS A 60 -15.29 -2.70 20.54
N ARG A 61 -14.72 -2.45 19.36
CA ARG A 61 -13.66 -3.26 18.75
C ARG A 61 -12.94 -2.48 17.66
N VAL A 62 -11.61 -2.60 17.60
CA VAL A 62 -10.77 -2.03 16.53
C VAL A 62 -9.88 -3.13 15.97
N GLU A 63 -10.09 -3.48 14.70
CA GLU A 63 -9.30 -4.49 13.99
C GLU A 63 -8.43 -3.90 12.87
N ARG A 64 -8.83 -2.72 12.36
CA ARG A 64 -8.13 -2.04 11.29
C ARG A 64 -6.79 -1.53 11.81
N ALA A 65 -5.70 -2.00 11.20
CA ALA A 65 -4.36 -1.49 11.49
C ALA A 65 -4.12 -0.13 10.82
N SER A 66 -3.52 0.79 11.55
CA SER A 66 -2.97 2.06 11.09
C SER A 66 -1.44 2.02 11.04
N GLY A 67 -0.83 2.86 10.21
CA GLY A 67 0.63 3.00 10.08
C GLY A 67 1.13 2.97 8.64
N LYS A 68 2.45 2.99 8.51
CA LYS A 68 3.16 2.99 7.23
C LYS A 68 3.16 1.62 6.57
N PHE A 69 3.11 1.60 5.25
CA PHE A 69 3.34 0.42 4.43
C PHE A 69 4.32 0.73 3.30
N VAL A 70 5.11 -0.28 2.96
CA VAL A 70 6.00 -0.28 1.79
C VAL A 70 5.94 -1.67 1.18
N ARG A 71 5.62 -1.75 -0.11
CA ARG A 71 5.64 -3.00 -0.90
C ARG A 71 6.58 -2.77 -2.08
N ARG A 72 7.57 -3.66 -2.24
CA ARG A 72 8.55 -3.60 -3.33
C ARG A 72 8.42 -4.86 -4.18
N PHE A 73 8.38 -4.67 -5.49
CA PHE A 73 8.29 -5.74 -6.48
C PHE A 73 9.40 -5.55 -7.51
N ARG A 74 10.21 -6.59 -7.71
CA ARG A 74 11.20 -6.59 -8.78
C ARG A 74 10.49 -6.92 -10.09
N LEU A 75 10.49 -5.99 -11.02
CA LEU A 75 9.93 -6.17 -12.34
C LEU A 75 10.91 -6.99 -13.21
N PRO A 76 10.40 -7.84 -14.12
CA PRO A 76 11.20 -8.48 -15.16
C PRO A 76 11.94 -7.45 -16.04
N GLU A 77 13.04 -7.87 -16.67
CA GLU A 77 13.88 -6.98 -17.48
C GLU A 77 13.16 -6.44 -18.73
N ASN A 78 12.13 -7.13 -19.21
CA ASN A 78 11.30 -6.72 -20.34
C ASN A 78 10.20 -5.72 -19.96
N ALA A 79 9.98 -5.47 -18.67
CA ALA A 79 9.06 -4.43 -18.22
C ALA A 79 9.73 -3.06 -18.42
N LYS A 80 9.26 -2.32 -19.42
CA LYS A 80 9.72 -0.96 -19.76
C LYS A 80 8.65 0.07 -19.51
#